data_AF-A0A6C0NCC3-F1
#
_entry.id   AF-A0A6C0NCC3-F1
#
_cell.length_a   1.000
_cell.length_b   1.000
_cell.length_c   1.000
_cell.angle_alpha   90.00
_cell.angle_beta   90.00
_cell.angle_gamma   90.00
#
_symmetry.space_group_name_H-M   'P 1'
#
loop_
_entity.id
_entity.type
_entity.pdbx_description
1 polymer ?
#
loop_
_entity_poly.entity_id
_entity_poly.type
_entity_poly.pdbx_seq_one_letter_code
_entity_poly.pdbx_strand_id
1 'polypeptide(L)'
;TDFSGASMLEFVSYEFEPPKFDVDECRQRDLTYAAPLKVTLRLIVFDIDEDTGAKSIKDIKEHSVYMGDMPLMTNNGTFIVNGTERVIVSQMHRSPGVFFDHDKGKSHSSGKLLFAARVIPYHGSWLDIEFDAKDIVYARIDRRRKIPVTSLLMALGMDGEEIL
;
A
#
# COMPACT_ATOMS: atom_id res chain seq x y z
N THR A 1 -11.91 -6.48 -12.92
CA THR A 1 -12.76 -6.22 -14.09
C THR A 1 -12.19 -5.03 -14.82
N ASP A 2 -12.23 -5.02 -16.14
CA ASP A 2 -11.83 -3.85 -16.92
C ASP A 2 -12.84 -2.69 -16.78
N PHE A 3 -12.46 -1.50 -17.28
CA PHE A 3 -13.27 -0.28 -17.17
C PHE A 3 -14.63 -0.38 -17.87
N SER A 4 -14.70 -1.09 -19.01
CA SER A 4 -15.95 -1.36 -19.73
C SER A 4 -16.78 -2.47 -19.09
N GLY A 5 -16.22 -3.24 -18.16
CA GLY A 5 -16.87 -4.38 -17.54
C GLY A 5 -17.06 -5.57 -18.49
N ALA A 6 -16.34 -5.60 -19.62
CA ALA A 6 -16.38 -6.65 -20.64
C ALA A 6 -15.50 -7.84 -20.30
N SER A 7 -14.53 -7.67 -19.39
CA SER A 7 -13.65 -8.75 -18.97
C SER A 7 -13.30 -8.68 -17.48
N MET A 8 -13.07 -9.85 -16.89
CA MET A 8 -12.66 -9.99 -15.50
C MET A 8 -11.53 -11.00 -15.38
N LEU A 9 -10.51 -10.65 -14.61
CA LEU A 9 -9.41 -11.54 -14.28
C LEU A 9 -9.57 -11.96 -12.82
N GLU A 10 -9.67 -13.26 -12.57
CA GLU A 10 -9.75 -13.86 -11.25
C GLU A 10 -8.44 -14.57 -10.91
N PHE A 11 -8.02 -14.44 -9.65
CA PHE A 11 -6.97 -15.27 -9.09
C PHE A 11 -7.56 -16.63 -8.68
N VAL A 12 -6.94 -17.72 -9.14
CA VAL A 12 -7.35 -19.08 -8.78
C VAL A 12 -6.39 -19.68 -7.76
N SER A 13 -5.10 -19.72 -8.09
CA SER A 13 -4.06 -20.28 -7.23
C SER A 13 -2.68 -19.74 -7.63
N TYR A 14 -1.68 -20.02 -6.79
CA TYR A 14 -0.29 -19.85 -7.15
C TYR A 14 0.50 -21.09 -6.72
N GLU A 15 1.64 -21.31 -7.36
CA GLU A 15 2.60 -22.33 -7.00
C GLU A 15 4.02 -21.78 -7.19
N PHE A 16 4.93 -22.25 -6.33
CA PHE A 16 6.36 -22.09 -6.55
C PHE A 16 6.89 -23.37 -7.17
N GLU A 17 7.51 -23.25 -8.33
CA GLU A 17 8.30 -24.35 -8.89
C GLU A 17 9.58 -24.54 -8.07
N PRO A 18 10.16 -25.75 -8.05
CA PRO A 18 11.42 -25.97 -7.35
C PRO A 18 12.52 -25.03 -7.92
N PRO A 19 13.42 -24.53 -7.06
CA PRO A 19 14.60 -23.80 -7.52
C PRO A 19 15.38 -24.60 -8.55
N LYS A 20 15.88 -23.93 -9.58
CA LYS A 20 16.66 -24.57 -10.65
C LYS A 20 18.01 -25.12 -10.15
N PHE A 21 18.55 -24.50 -9.11
CA PHE A 21 19.85 -24.78 -8.52
C PHE A 21 19.74 -24.71 -7.00
N ASP A 22 20.61 -25.45 -6.31
CA ASP A 22 20.71 -25.36 -4.85
C ASP A 22 21.53 -24.15 -4.40
N VAL A 23 21.62 -23.97 -3.08
CA VAL A 23 22.31 -22.81 -2.46
C VAL A 23 23.80 -22.78 -2.80
N ASP A 24 24.47 -23.94 -2.83
CA ASP A 24 25.91 -24.02 -3.03
C ASP A 24 26.29 -23.80 -4.50
N GLU A 25 25.48 -24.32 -5.41
CA GLU A 25 25.61 -24.06 -6.84
C GLU A 25 25.37 -22.58 -7.15
N CYS A 26 24.36 -21.96 -6.53
CA CYS A 26 24.12 -20.53 -6.70
C CYS A 26 25.31 -19.67 -6.24
N ARG A 27 25.98 -20.04 -5.14
CA ARG A 27 27.20 -19.37 -4.66
C ARG A 27 28.36 -19.51 -5.64
N GLN A 28 28.61 -20.71 -6.15
CA GLN A 28 29.75 -20.99 -7.02
C GLN A 28 29.60 -20.35 -8.42
N ARG A 29 28.36 -20.19 -8.89
CA ARG A 29 28.05 -19.74 -10.26
C ARG A 29 27.57 -18.29 -10.34
N ASP A 30 27.67 -17.54 -9.24
CA ASP A 30 27.18 -16.15 -9.14
C ASP A 30 25.68 -15.99 -9.49
N LEU A 31 24.85 -16.98 -9.12
CA LEU A 31 23.41 -16.99 -9.39
C LEU A 31 22.59 -16.58 -8.15
N THR A 32 21.32 -16.28 -8.36
CA THR A 32 20.36 -16.03 -7.27
C THR A 32 19.61 -17.32 -6.93
N TYR A 33 19.57 -17.68 -5.65
CA TYR A 33 18.77 -18.83 -5.17
C TYR A 33 17.29 -18.42 -5.10
N ALA A 34 16.52 -18.82 -6.11
CA ALA A 34 15.14 -18.42 -6.29
C ALA A 34 14.28 -19.53 -6.90
N ALA A 35 12.98 -19.48 -6.63
CA ALA A 35 11.96 -20.34 -7.20
C ALA A 35 11.06 -19.57 -8.17
N PRO A 36 10.78 -20.10 -9.37
CA PRO A 36 9.79 -19.51 -10.27
C PRO A 36 8.41 -19.48 -9.62
N LEU A 37 7.78 -18.30 -9.57
CA LEU A 37 6.39 -18.12 -9.15
C LEU A 37 5.47 -18.21 -10.37
N LYS A 38 4.60 -19.21 -10.37
CA LYS A 38 3.51 -19.34 -11.34
C LYS A 38 2.18 -19.02 -10.67
N VAL A 39 1.36 -18.22 -11.33
CA VAL A 39 0.03 -17.84 -10.85
C VAL A 39 -1.01 -18.29 -11.87
N THR A 40 -1.95 -19.08 -11.41
CA THR A 40 -3.11 -19.51 -12.20
C THR A 40 -4.16 -18.41 -12.17
N LEU A 41 -4.40 -17.84 -13.34
CA LEU A 41 -5.35 -16.76 -13.55
C LEU A 41 -6.47 -17.25 -14.46
N ARG A 42 -7.69 -16.83 -14.15
CA ARG A 42 -8.87 -17.08 -14.97
C ARG A 42 -9.37 -15.79 -15.58
N LEU A 43 -9.35 -15.70 -16.90
CA LEU A 43 -9.96 -14.62 -17.67
C LEU A 43 -11.39 -15.02 -18.05
N ILE A 44 -12.36 -14.26 -17.56
CA ILE A 44 -13.77 -14.36 -17.92
C ILE A 44 -14.07 -13.20 -18.87
N VAL A 45 -14.59 -13.51 -20.06
CA VAL A 45 -15.06 -12.52 -21.03
C VAL A 45 -16.58 -12.53 -21.02
N PHE A 46 -17.19 -11.35 -20.93
CA PHE A 46 -18.63 -11.18 -20.95
C PHE A 46 -19.10 -10.75 -22.33
N ASP A 47 -20.29 -11.19 -22.70
CA ASP A 47 -21.09 -10.57 -23.75
C ASP A 47 -22.08 -9.62 -23.10
N ILE A 48 -22.08 -8.36 -23.54
CA ILE A 48 -22.94 -7.31 -23.00
C ILE A 48 -23.91 -6.93 -24.10
N ASP A 49 -25.19 -7.20 -23.87
CA ASP A 49 -26.26 -6.78 -24.75
C ASP A 49 -26.41 -5.24 -24.66
N GLU A 50 -26.25 -4.54 -25.78
CA GLU A 50 -26.23 -3.07 -25.83
C GLU A 50 -27.60 -2.44 -25.52
N ASP A 51 -28.70 -3.16 -25.78
CA ASP A 51 -30.07 -2.68 -25.60
C ASP A 51 -30.58 -2.89 -24.16
N THR A 52 -30.20 -4.01 -23.54
CA THR A 52 -30.69 -4.42 -22.21
C THR A 52 -29.67 -4.26 -21.09
N GLY A 53 -28.39 -4.11 -21.43
CA GLY A 53 -27.27 -4.10 -20.47
C GLY A 53 -27.05 -5.43 -19.77
N ALA A 54 -27.73 -6.50 -20.19
CA ALA A 54 -27.60 -7.82 -19.60
C ALA A 54 -26.19 -8.39 -19.87
N LYS A 55 -25.56 -8.91 -18.81
CA LYS A 55 -24.24 -9.54 -18.90
C LYS A 55 -24.37 -11.05 -18.91
N SER A 56 -23.83 -11.70 -19.93
CA SER A 56 -23.70 -13.16 -20.00
C SER A 56 -22.25 -13.56 -20.19
N ILE A 57 -21.88 -14.78 -19.78
CA ILE A 57 -20.51 -15.28 -19.93
C ILE A 57 -20.34 -15.72 -21.38
N LYS A 58 -19.35 -15.14 -22.06
CA LYS A 58 -18.97 -15.49 -23.43
C LYS A 58 -17.91 -16.58 -23.45
N ASP A 59 -16.87 -16.42 -22.64
CA ASP A 59 -15.72 -17.33 -22.64
C ASP A 59 -15.02 -17.32 -21.28
N ILE A 60 -14.39 -18.44 -20.93
CA ILE A 60 -13.58 -18.60 -19.73
C ILE A 60 -12.27 -19.28 -20.13
N LYS A 61 -11.15 -18.60 -19.88
CA LYS A 61 -9.82 -19.14 -20.10
C LYS A 61 -9.04 -19.15 -18.80
N GLU A 62 -8.56 -20.32 -18.40
CA GLU A 62 -7.68 -20.47 -17.25
C GLU A 62 -6.27 -20.79 -17.73
N HIS A 63 -5.28 -20.06 -17.22
CA HIS A 63 -3.88 -20.26 -17.60
C HIS A 63 -2.93 -19.99 -16.45
N SER A 64 -1.87 -20.79 -16.38
CA SER A 64 -0.76 -20.58 -15.44
C SER A 64 0.26 -19.64 -16.07
N VAL A 65 0.45 -18.47 -15.46
CA VAL A 65 1.32 -17.40 -15.95
C VAL A 65 2.54 -17.29 -15.05
N TYR A 66 3.73 -17.22 -15.63
CA TYR A 66 4.97 -16.95 -14.91
C TYR A 66 5.00 -15.48 -14.45
N MET A 67 5.13 -15.26 -13.14
CA MET A 67 5.12 -13.93 -12.52
C MET A 67 6.51 -13.41 -12.15
N GLY A 68 7.53 -14.25 -12.18
CA GLY A 68 8.90 -13.90 -11.81
C GLY A 68 9.56 -14.95 -10.91
N ASP A 69 10.85 -14.78 -10.66
CA ASP A 69 11.62 -15.61 -9.74
C ASP A 69 11.61 -14.99 -8.33
N MET A 70 11.17 -15.74 -7.33
CA MET A 70 11.13 -15.31 -5.93
C MET A 70 12.37 -15.81 -5.18
N PRO A 71 13.24 -14.92 -4.67
CA PRO A 71 14.37 -15.32 -3.85
C PRO A 71 13.91 -16.09 -2.61
N LEU A 72 14.48 -17.28 -2.40
CA LEU A 72 14.13 -18.12 -1.25
C LEU A 72 15.11 -17.91 -0.10
N MET A 73 14.57 -18.00 1.10
CA MET A 73 15.36 -17.94 2.33
C MET A 73 16.08 -19.28 2.53
N THR A 74 17.35 -19.23 2.91
CA THR A 74 18.12 -20.41 3.33
C THR A 74 17.71 -20.82 4.76
N ASN A 75 18.18 -22.00 5.21
CA ASN A 75 17.96 -22.46 6.59
C ASN A 75 18.56 -21.52 7.67
N ASN A 76 19.44 -20.59 7.28
CA ASN A 76 20.10 -19.64 8.18
C ASN A 76 19.43 -18.25 8.20
N GLY A 77 18.31 -18.07 7.49
CA GLY A 77 17.63 -16.77 7.42
C GLY A 77 18.28 -15.76 6.46
N THR A 78 19.12 -16.24 5.54
CA THR A 78 19.83 -15.44 4.54
C THR A 78 19.25 -15.67 3.14
N PHE A 79 19.66 -14.85 2.17
CA PHE A 79 19.29 -14.97 0.76
C PHE A 79 20.55 -14.96 -0.10
N ILE A 80 20.64 -15.80 -1.13
CA ILE A 80 21.73 -15.74 -2.11
C ILE A 80 21.28 -14.89 -3.30
N VAL A 81 21.94 -13.75 -3.52
CA VAL A 81 21.66 -12.83 -4.62
C VAL A 81 22.96 -12.60 -5.40
N ASN A 82 22.98 -13.06 -6.66
CA ASN A 82 24.15 -13.04 -7.54
C ASN A 82 25.41 -13.63 -6.84
N GLY A 83 25.31 -14.86 -6.34
CA GLY A 83 26.37 -15.58 -5.62
C GLY A 83 26.65 -15.10 -4.20
N THR A 84 26.19 -13.89 -3.85
CA THR A 84 26.51 -13.27 -2.56
C THR A 84 25.38 -13.48 -1.56
N GLU A 85 25.75 -13.88 -0.34
CA GLU A 85 24.82 -14.01 0.77
C GLU A 85 24.43 -12.64 1.34
N ARG A 86 23.12 -12.41 1.47
CA ARG A 86 22.52 -11.16 1.96
C ARG A 86 21.55 -11.44 3.08
N VAL A 87 21.41 -10.47 3.98
CA VAL A 87 20.44 -10.49 5.07
C VAL A 87 19.53 -9.27 4.93
N ILE A 88 18.23 -9.49 5.08
CA ILE A 88 17.25 -8.41 5.19
C ILE A 88 17.06 -8.12 6.67
N VAL A 89 17.36 -6.88 7.08
CA VAL A 89 17.16 -6.43 8.47
C VAL A 89 15.73 -5.91 8.66
N SER A 90 15.14 -6.21 9.81
CA SER A 90 13.83 -5.68 10.18
C SER A 90 13.90 -4.16 10.34
N GLN A 91 12.96 -3.44 9.71
CA GLN A 91 12.85 -2.00 9.89
C GLN A 91 11.98 -1.67 11.10
N MET A 92 12.42 -0.71 11.90
CA MET A 92 11.61 -0.12 12.96
C MET A 92 10.97 1.17 12.42
N HIS A 93 9.67 1.12 12.14
CA HIS A 93 8.89 2.29 11.70
C HIS A 93 7.69 2.51 12.63
N ARG A 94 7.09 3.71 12.55
CA ARG A 94 5.87 4.02 13.30
C ARG A 94 4.72 3.15 12.78
N SER A 95 3.90 2.64 13.69
CA SER A 95 2.67 1.95 13.33
C SER A 95 1.66 2.92 12.72
N PRO A 96 0.76 2.45 11.84
CA PRO A 96 -0.43 3.21 11.49
C PRO A 96 -1.26 3.52 12.73
N GLY A 97 -1.97 4.64 12.72
CA GLY A 97 -2.82 5.05 13.82
C GLY A 97 -2.89 6.56 14.00
N VAL A 98 -3.51 6.98 15.11
CA VAL A 98 -3.65 8.38 15.51
C VAL A 98 -2.66 8.68 16.63
N PHE A 99 -1.82 9.68 16.42
CA PHE A 99 -0.80 10.12 17.36
C PHE A 99 -1.10 11.53 17.82
N PHE A 100 -1.09 11.76 19.12
CA PHE A 100 -1.18 13.09 19.71
C PHE A 100 0.19 13.50 20.23
N ASP A 101 0.63 14.70 19.89
CA ASP A 101 1.91 15.26 20.34
C ASP A 101 1.77 16.77 20.57
N HIS A 102 2.76 17.37 21.22
CA HIS A 102 2.84 18.81 21.37
C HIS A 102 4.26 19.31 21.14
N ASP A 103 4.40 20.55 20.69
CA ASP A 103 5.68 21.16 20.33
C ASP A 103 6.61 21.49 21.52
N LYS A 104 6.22 21.10 22.74
CA LYS A 104 6.90 21.43 24.01
C LYS A 104 7.10 22.94 24.21
N GLY A 105 6.23 23.78 23.65
CA GLY A 105 6.29 25.24 23.78
C GLY A 105 7.44 25.89 23.01
N LYS A 106 8.05 25.15 22.07
CA LYS A 106 9.22 25.63 21.32
C LYS A 106 8.87 26.52 20.14
N SER A 107 7.66 26.42 19.59
CA SER A 107 7.31 27.09 18.33
C SER A 107 6.79 28.52 18.50
N HIS A 108 6.36 28.89 19.71
CA HIS A 108 5.83 30.23 19.99
C HIS A 108 6.50 30.85 21.22
N SER A 109 6.82 32.14 21.14
CA SER A 109 7.58 32.87 22.18
C SER A 109 6.87 32.94 23.53
N SER A 110 5.55 32.76 23.57
CA SER A 110 4.80 32.70 24.83
C SER A 110 5.04 31.41 25.63
N GLY A 111 5.70 30.40 25.05
CA GLY A 111 5.88 29.09 25.66
C GLY A 111 4.60 28.24 25.70
N LYS A 112 3.52 28.70 25.05
CA LYS A 112 2.26 27.95 24.94
C LYS A 112 2.48 26.63 24.20
N LEU A 113 1.98 25.54 24.76
CA LEU A 113 2.02 24.23 24.12
C LEU A 113 1.05 24.21 22.94
N LEU A 114 1.56 23.87 21.75
CA LEU A 114 0.75 23.66 20.56
C LEU A 114 0.56 22.16 20.35
N PHE A 115 -0.68 21.70 20.49
CA PHE A 115 -1.06 20.31 20.30
C PHE A 115 -1.32 20.00 18.83
N ALA A 116 -1.00 18.78 18.42
CA ALA A 116 -1.33 18.25 17.11
C ALA A 116 -1.77 16.79 17.22
N ALA A 117 -2.74 16.42 16.37
CA ALA A 117 -3.12 15.06 16.10
C ALA A 117 -2.66 14.70 14.68
N ARG A 118 -2.03 13.53 14.53
CA ARG A 118 -1.55 13.01 13.24
C ARG A 118 -2.15 11.65 12.98
N VAL A 119 -2.86 11.51 11.86
CA VAL A 119 -3.37 10.24 11.34
C VAL A 119 -2.34 9.69 10.34
N ILE A 120 -1.70 8.59 10.71
CA ILE A 120 -0.75 7.86 9.86
C ILE A 120 -1.47 6.65 9.28
N PRO A 121 -1.76 6.60 7.97
CA PRO A 121 -2.31 5.41 7.35
C PRO A 121 -1.21 4.36 7.11
N TYR A 122 -1.61 3.11 6.88
CA TYR A 122 -0.68 2.07 6.41
C TYR A 122 -0.21 2.36 4.98
N HIS A 123 -1.14 2.77 4.12
CA HIS A 123 -0.88 3.28 2.78
C HIS A 123 -1.76 4.51 2.52
N GLY A 124 -1.18 5.55 1.92
CA GLY A 124 -1.92 6.76 1.53
C GLY A 124 -1.41 8.04 2.20
N SER A 125 -2.19 9.09 2.07
CA SER A 125 -1.86 10.44 2.53
C SER A 125 -1.98 10.62 4.04
N TRP A 126 -1.05 11.38 4.62
CA TRP A 126 -1.06 11.71 6.04
C TRP A 126 -1.95 12.92 6.29
N LEU A 127 -2.77 12.84 7.33
CA LEU A 127 -3.61 13.95 7.79
C LEU A 127 -3.12 14.45 9.15
N ASP A 128 -2.73 15.72 9.19
CA ASP A 128 -2.32 16.44 10.39
C ASP A 128 -3.42 17.44 10.77
N ILE A 129 -3.81 17.46 12.04
CA ILE A 129 -4.68 18.46 12.66
C ILE A 129 -3.86 19.15 13.75
N GLU A 130 -3.74 20.47 13.72
CA GLU A 130 -2.85 21.20 14.62
C GLU A 130 -3.45 22.52 15.08
N PHE A 131 -3.15 22.90 16.32
CA PHE A 131 -3.46 24.22 16.86
C PHE A 131 -2.36 25.22 16.51
N ASP A 132 -2.75 26.48 16.29
CA ASP A 132 -1.82 27.61 16.28
C ASP A 132 -1.81 28.36 17.63
N ALA A 133 -0.97 29.38 17.73
CA ALA A 133 -0.86 30.19 18.95
C ALA A 133 -2.15 30.95 19.30
N LYS A 134 -3.02 31.20 18.32
CA LYS A 134 -4.29 31.93 18.44
C LYS A 134 -5.49 30.99 18.68
N ASP A 135 -5.24 29.72 19.00
CA ASP A 135 -6.28 28.69 19.20
C ASP A 135 -7.11 28.38 17.96
N ILE A 136 -6.56 28.63 16.76
CA ILE A 136 -7.18 28.26 15.50
C ILE A 136 -6.72 26.85 15.12
N VAL A 137 -7.68 25.99 14.78
CA VAL A 137 -7.44 24.62 14.35
C VAL A 137 -7.25 24.57 12.84
N TYR A 138 -6.12 24.01 12.42
CA TYR A 138 -5.76 23.80 11.02
C TYR A 138 -5.68 22.32 10.69
N ALA A 139 -6.01 21.98 9.45
CA ALA A 139 -5.72 20.70 8.83
C ALA A 139 -4.57 20.85 7.82
N ARG A 140 -3.83 19.76 7.61
CA ARG A 140 -2.76 19.68 6.62
C ARG A 140 -2.67 18.25 6.07
N ILE A 141 -2.64 18.14 4.75
CA ILE A 141 -2.50 16.86 4.03
C ILE A 141 -1.08 16.76 3.47
N ASP A 142 -0.40 15.64 3.70
CA ASP A 142 0.96 15.34 3.19
C ASP A 142 1.99 16.44 3.45
N ARG A 143 1.91 17.05 4.64
CA ARG A 143 2.78 18.16 5.07
C ARG A 143 2.76 19.38 4.13
N ARG A 144 1.71 19.56 3.34
CA ARG A 144 1.52 20.72 2.45
C ARG A 144 1.07 21.98 3.21
N ARG A 145 0.49 22.96 2.52
CA ARG A 145 -0.02 24.20 3.12
C ARG A 145 -1.12 23.90 4.15
N LYS A 146 -1.11 24.64 5.26
CA LYS A 146 -2.20 24.62 6.25
C LYS A 146 -3.49 25.17 5.64
N ILE A 147 -4.60 24.51 5.90
CA ILE A 147 -5.97 24.98 5.61
C ILE A 147 -6.76 25.01 6.91
N PRO A 148 -7.73 25.92 7.10
CA PRO A 148 -8.63 25.86 8.24
C PRO A 148 -9.31 24.49 8.30
N VAL A 149 -9.47 23.91 9.50
CA VAL A 149 -10.10 22.59 9.65
C VAL A 149 -11.54 22.59 9.12
N THR A 150 -12.23 23.73 9.19
CA THR A 150 -13.57 23.92 8.64
C THR A 150 -13.63 23.68 7.14
N SER A 151 -12.58 24.00 6.38
CA SER A 151 -12.52 23.70 4.95
C SER A 151 -12.52 22.19 4.68
N LEU A 152 -11.90 21.39 5.55
CA LEU A 152 -11.95 19.93 5.47
C LEU A 152 -13.35 19.42 5.84
N LEU A 153 -13.96 19.94 6.90
CA LEU A 153 -15.31 19.52 7.34
C LEU A 153 -16.38 19.85 6.28
N MET A 154 -16.31 21.02 5.66
CA MET A 154 -17.19 21.39 4.53
C MET A 154 -16.98 20.48 3.31
N ALA A 155 -15.73 20.06 3.03
CA ALA A 155 -15.46 19.12 1.96
C ALA A 155 -16.00 17.70 2.26
N LEU A 156 -16.23 17.37 3.53
CA LEU A 156 -16.93 16.15 3.95
C LEU A 156 -18.46 16.28 3.90
N GLY A 157 -18.97 17.45 3.51
CA GLY A 157 -20.41 17.70 3.33
C GLY A 157 -21.11 18.34 4.52
N MET A 158 -20.37 18.74 5.56
CA MET A 158 -20.96 19.43 6.71
C MET A 158 -21.24 20.89 6.41
N ASP A 159 -22.38 21.39 6.88
CA ASP A 159 -22.70 22.82 6.80
C ASP A 159 -22.25 23.61 8.03
N GLY A 160 -22.49 24.92 8.04
CA GLY A 160 -22.06 25.79 9.13
C GLY A 160 -22.80 25.57 10.45
N GLU A 161 -24.02 25.05 10.41
CA GLU A 161 -24.82 24.76 11.61
C GLU A 161 -24.39 23.43 12.23
N GLU A 162 -24.10 22.41 11.41
CA GLU A 162 -23.58 21.11 11.86
C GLU A 162 -22.17 21.17 12.45
N ILE A 163 -21.36 22.17 12.07
CA ILE A 163 -19.99 22.36 12.58
C ILE A 163 -19.99 23.05 13.96
N LEU A 164 -21.04 23.81 14.30
CA LEU A 164 -21.13 24.64 15.52
C LEU A 164 -21.81 23.89 16.68
#